data_AF-A0A2T2R1L3-F1
#
_entry.id   AF-A0A2T2R1L3-F1
#
_cell.length_a   1.000
_cell.length_b   1.000
_cell.length_c   1.000
_cell.angle_alpha   90.00
_cell.angle_beta   90.00
_cell.angle_gamma   90.00
#
_symmetry.space_group_name_H-M   'P 1'
#
loop_
_entity.id
_entity.type
_entity.pdbx_description
1 polymer ?
#
loop_
_entity_poly.entity_id
_entity_poly.type
_entity_poly.pdbx_seq_one_letter_code
_entity_poly.pdbx_strand_id
1 'polypeptide(L)'
;LKVGIGPSPVCTTRVQAGAGVPQFTAVKEVAEFANKKNIPVTADGGMRYPGDAAKAIAAGATSIFSGFFFAGTDEAPGRIIFKDGRRYKKYIGSASYENNHKLKEREEGEKIKERVDIFVEGTSSLVDYKGSVSDVINSLKKGLKSSISYCGAKDIPQMQKNSEFTRITQSGWIESKSRGKEERS
;
A
#
# COMPACT_ATOMS: atom_id res chain seq x y z
N LEU A 1 -1.27 -13.89 9.42
CA LEU A 1 -1.30 -14.06 7.96
C LEU A 1 -1.04 -12.73 7.28
N LYS A 2 -0.09 -12.67 6.35
CA LYS A 2 0.15 -11.47 5.51
C LYS A 2 -0.63 -11.63 4.20
N VAL A 3 -1.56 -10.72 3.92
CA VAL A 3 -2.58 -10.89 2.88
C VAL A 3 -2.44 -9.81 1.80
N GLY A 4 -2.19 -10.25 0.58
CA GLY A 4 -2.21 -9.39 -0.61
C GLY A 4 -1.39 -9.98 -1.75
N ILE A 5 -2.02 -10.18 -2.91
CA ILE A 5 -1.37 -10.62 -4.15
C ILE A 5 -1.68 -9.62 -5.27
N GLY A 6 -0.62 -8.95 -5.75
CA GLY A 6 -0.69 -7.89 -6.76
C GLY A 6 -1.37 -6.55 -6.39
N PRO A 7 -1.56 -6.13 -5.13
CA PRO A 7 -2.26 -4.87 -4.85
C PRO A 7 -1.33 -3.64 -4.89
N SER A 8 -0.02 -3.82 -4.81
CA SER A 8 0.96 -2.72 -4.73
C SER A 8 1.06 -1.96 -6.07
N PRO A 9 1.21 -0.62 -6.06
CA PRO A 9 1.30 0.18 -7.29
C PRO A 9 2.55 -0.10 -8.13
N VAL A 10 3.57 -0.76 -7.54
CA VAL A 10 4.80 -1.18 -8.23
C VAL A 10 4.82 -2.68 -8.53
N CYS A 11 3.67 -3.36 -8.39
CA CYS A 11 3.52 -4.78 -8.69
C CYS A 11 2.65 -4.98 -9.93
N THR A 12 3.11 -5.82 -10.83
CA THR A 12 2.44 -6.15 -12.09
C THR A 12 2.00 -7.61 -12.16
N THR A 13 2.07 -8.37 -11.07
CA THR A 13 1.70 -9.80 -11.00
C THR A 13 0.33 -10.11 -11.59
N ARG A 14 -0.69 -9.30 -11.33
CA ARG A 14 -2.02 -9.54 -11.91
C ARG A 14 -2.05 -9.46 -13.44
N VAL A 15 -1.20 -8.60 -14.00
CA VAL A 15 -1.09 -8.39 -15.45
C VAL A 15 -0.16 -9.42 -16.07
N GLN A 16 1.00 -9.67 -15.45
CA GLN A 16 2.05 -10.53 -16.00
C GLN A 16 1.78 -12.02 -15.77
N ALA A 17 1.30 -12.40 -14.58
CA ALA A 17 1.03 -13.78 -14.21
C ALA A 17 -0.47 -14.13 -14.17
N GLY A 18 -1.37 -13.15 -14.34
CA GLY A 18 -2.82 -13.38 -14.31
C GLY A 18 -3.40 -13.71 -12.92
N ALA A 19 -2.59 -13.61 -11.85
CA ALA A 19 -2.97 -14.07 -10.52
C ALA A 19 -3.18 -12.91 -9.53
N GLY A 20 -4.26 -12.96 -8.76
CA GLY A 20 -4.50 -12.07 -7.63
C GLY A 20 -5.98 -11.87 -7.29
N VAL A 21 -6.24 -11.22 -6.16
CA VAL A 21 -7.61 -10.95 -5.66
C VAL A 21 -7.70 -9.47 -5.27
N PRO A 22 -8.79 -8.74 -5.59
CA PRO A 22 -8.99 -7.37 -5.12
C PRO A 22 -8.73 -7.23 -3.62
N GLN A 23 -7.89 -6.26 -3.23
CA GLN A 23 -7.25 -6.27 -1.90
C GLN A 23 -8.26 -6.22 -0.75
N PHE A 24 -9.31 -5.41 -0.89
CA PHE A 24 -10.35 -5.32 0.13
C PHE A 24 -11.08 -6.67 0.31
N THR A 25 -11.43 -7.33 -0.78
CA THR A 25 -12.03 -8.68 -0.77
C THR A 25 -11.10 -9.70 -0.11
N ALA A 26 -9.83 -9.73 -0.53
CA ALA A 26 -8.84 -10.66 0.02
C ALA A 26 -8.69 -10.50 1.54
N VAL A 27 -8.57 -9.25 2.02
CA VAL A 27 -8.48 -8.97 3.46
C VAL A 27 -9.74 -9.40 4.19
N LYS A 28 -10.92 -9.03 3.68
CA LYS A 28 -12.20 -9.34 4.33
C LYS A 28 -12.42 -10.85 4.47
N GLU A 29 -12.25 -11.59 3.39
CA GLU A 29 -12.47 -13.04 3.37
C GLU A 29 -11.46 -13.80 4.24
N VAL A 30 -10.17 -13.43 4.15
CA VAL A 30 -9.14 -14.06 5.00
C VAL A 30 -9.33 -13.70 6.47
N ALA A 31 -9.68 -12.46 6.79
CA ALA A 31 -9.94 -12.04 8.16
C ALA A 31 -11.16 -12.74 8.76
N GLU A 32 -12.24 -12.94 7.99
CA GLU A 32 -13.42 -13.67 8.47
C GLU A 32 -13.07 -15.10 8.93
N PHE A 33 -12.21 -15.80 8.18
CA PHE A 33 -11.73 -17.12 8.56
C PHE A 33 -10.70 -17.07 9.70
N ALA A 34 -9.70 -16.19 9.59
CA ALA A 34 -8.57 -16.13 10.51
C ALA A 34 -9.00 -15.69 11.93
N ASN A 35 -9.97 -14.78 12.02
CA ASN A 35 -10.49 -14.29 13.31
C ASN A 35 -11.18 -15.39 14.11
N LYS A 36 -11.88 -16.33 13.46
CA LYS A 36 -12.48 -17.52 14.12
C LYS A 36 -11.42 -18.41 14.79
N LYS A 37 -10.16 -18.30 14.36
CA LYS A 37 -9.00 -19.03 14.88
C LYS A 37 -8.05 -18.17 15.68
N ASN A 38 -8.40 -16.91 15.98
CA ASN A 38 -7.53 -15.94 16.65
C ASN A 38 -6.17 -15.74 15.94
N ILE A 39 -6.14 -15.84 14.61
CA ILE A 39 -4.93 -15.62 13.82
C ILE A 39 -4.93 -14.18 13.30
N PRO A 40 -3.94 -13.34 13.64
CA PRO A 40 -3.91 -11.95 13.21
C PRO A 40 -3.69 -11.83 11.70
N VAL A 41 -4.30 -10.81 11.08
CA VAL A 41 -4.19 -10.53 9.64
C VAL A 41 -3.50 -9.19 9.41
N THR A 42 -2.50 -9.19 8.53
CA THR A 42 -1.82 -7.99 8.04
C THR A 42 -2.25 -7.74 6.60
N ALA A 43 -2.93 -6.63 6.34
CA ALA A 43 -3.25 -6.19 4.99
C ALA A 43 -2.00 -5.62 4.32
N ASP A 44 -1.52 -6.26 3.25
CA ASP A 44 -0.26 -5.92 2.57
C ASP A 44 -0.50 -5.28 1.20
N GLY A 45 -0.23 -3.97 1.11
CA GLY A 45 -0.24 -3.21 -0.14
C GLY A 45 -1.61 -2.67 -0.59
N GLY A 46 -1.59 -1.86 -1.64
CA GLY A 46 -2.80 -1.26 -2.26
C GLY A 46 -3.38 -0.01 -1.59
N MET A 47 -2.84 0.40 -0.44
CA MET A 47 -3.30 1.59 0.28
C MET A 47 -2.62 2.87 -0.22
N ARG A 48 -3.43 3.88 -0.57
CA ARG A 48 -2.95 5.18 -1.07
C ARG A 48 -3.24 6.31 -0.09
N TYR A 49 -4.35 6.23 0.64
CA TYR A 49 -4.79 7.23 1.60
C TYR A 49 -4.97 6.62 3.00
N PRO A 50 -4.89 7.41 4.09
CA PRO A 50 -5.18 6.92 5.44
C PRO A 50 -6.54 6.21 5.56
N GLY A 51 -7.54 6.65 4.80
CA GLY A 51 -8.85 5.99 4.73
C GLY A 51 -8.81 4.58 4.15
N ASP A 52 -7.87 4.25 3.25
CA ASP A 52 -7.72 2.89 2.73
C ASP A 52 -7.16 1.95 3.81
N ALA A 53 -6.20 2.44 4.61
CA ALA A 53 -5.71 1.71 5.78
C ALA A 53 -6.83 1.48 6.80
N ALA A 54 -7.64 2.50 7.08
CA ALA A 54 -8.78 2.37 7.97
C ALA A 54 -9.81 1.36 7.45
N LYS A 55 -10.13 1.36 6.15
CA LYS A 55 -11.00 0.34 5.52
C LYS A 55 -10.45 -1.07 5.68
N ALA A 56 -9.14 -1.26 5.53
CA ALA A 56 -8.51 -2.58 5.71
C ALA A 56 -8.64 -3.07 7.17
N ILE A 57 -8.39 -2.18 8.14
CA ILE A 57 -8.56 -2.50 9.57
C ILE A 57 -10.03 -2.79 9.89
N ALA A 58 -10.95 -1.95 9.40
CA ALA A 58 -12.40 -2.14 9.55
C ALA A 58 -12.90 -3.45 8.95
N ALA A 59 -12.30 -3.91 7.84
CA ALA A 59 -12.61 -5.18 7.20
C ALA A 59 -12.07 -6.41 7.97
N GLY A 60 -11.39 -6.21 9.09
CA GLY A 60 -10.92 -7.29 9.98
C GLY A 60 -9.40 -7.47 10.02
N ALA A 61 -8.60 -6.64 9.32
CA ALA A 61 -7.15 -6.68 9.49
C ALA A 61 -6.75 -6.16 10.87
N THR A 62 -5.77 -6.82 11.49
CA THR A 62 -5.15 -6.40 12.77
C THR A 62 -4.09 -5.33 12.55
N SER A 63 -3.45 -5.34 11.38
CA SER A 63 -2.37 -4.42 11.02
C SER A 63 -2.33 -4.18 9.52
N ILE A 64 -1.56 -3.17 9.11
CA ILE A 64 -1.27 -2.87 7.71
C ILE A 64 0.22 -2.98 7.43
N PHE A 65 0.56 -3.33 6.20
CA PHE A 65 1.90 -3.26 5.64
C PHE A 65 1.83 -2.44 4.34
N SER A 66 2.65 -1.39 4.24
CA SER A 66 2.61 -0.49 3.08
C SER A 66 3.99 0.08 2.78
N GLY A 67 4.57 -0.29 1.64
CA GLY A 67 5.76 0.40 1.13
C GLY A 67 5.43 1.80 0.62
N PHE A 68 4.25 1.98 0.00
CA PHE A 68 3.88 3.26 -0.64
C PHE A 68 3.80 4.42 0.35
N PHE A 69 3.28 4.21 1.57
CA PHE A 69 3.21 5.29 2.57
C PHE A 69 4.59 5.80 2.95
N PHE A 70 5.57 4.92 3.07
CA PHE A 70 6.87 5.24 3.64
C PHE A 70 7.95 5.50 2.59
N ALA A 71 7.80 5.06 1.34
CA ALA A 71 8.84 5.18 0.31
C ALA A 71 9.31 6.62 0.01
N GLY A 72 8.49 7.62 0.33
CA GLY A 72 8.82 9.04 0.14
C GLY A 72 9.43 9.73 1.36
N THR A 73 9.64 9.03 2.49
CA THR A 73 10.07 9.67 3.74
C THR A 73 11.58 9.87 3.81
N ASP A 74 12.05 10.70 4.73
CA ASP A 74 13.48 10.95 4.97
C ASP A 74 14.28 9.66 5.22
N GLU A 75 13.72 8.77 6.03
CA GLU A 75 14.29 7.50 6.48
C GLU A 75 14.27 6.41 5.39
N ALA A 76 13.44 6.58 4.36
CA ALA A 76 13.44 5.65 3.23
C ALA A 76 14.76 5.74 2.46
N PRO A 77 15.36 4.60 2.07
CA PRO A 77 16.63 4.58 1.37
C PRO A 77 16.55 5.29 0.01
N GLY A 78 17.70 5.77 -0.46
CA GLY A 78 17.81 6.48 -1.73
C GLY A 78 17.82 8.00 -1.59
N ARG A 79 18.05 8.69 -2.71
CA ARG A 79 18.21 10.15 -2.76
C ARG A 79 16.90 10.84 -3.10
N ILE A 80 16.75 12.07 -2.60
CA ILE A 80 15.69 12.97 -3.05
C ILE A 80 16.03 13.42 -4.48
N ILE A 81 15.06 13.30 -5.38
CA ILE A 81 15.14 13.69 -6.78
C ILE A 81 14.29 14.95 -6.97
N PHE A 82 14.87 15.99 -7.57
CA PHE A 82 14.12 17.18 -7.94
C PHE A 82 13.71 17.08 -9.42
N LYS A 83 12.42 17.21 -9.69
CA LYS A 83 11.86 17.14 -11.04
C LYS A 83 10.61 18.01 -11.11
N ASP A 84 10.48 18.82 -12.17
CA ASP A 84 9.30 19.65 -12.42
C ASP A 84 8.86 20.51 -11.21
N GLY A 85 9.83 21.10 -10.50
CA GLY A 85 9.57 21.92 -9.32
C GLY A 85 9.20 21.14 -8.04
N ARG A 86 9.13 19.81 -8.10
CA ARG A 86 8.70 18.94 -7.00
C ARG A 86 9.82 17.99 -6.57
N ARG A 87 9.73 17.52 -5.32
CA ARG A 87 10.67 16.57 -4.72
C ARG A 87 10.06 15.18 -4.72
N TYR A 88 10.85 14.19 -5.14
CA TYR A 88 10.45 12.79 -5.26
C TYR A 88 11.48 11.86 -4.61
N LYS A 89 11.08 10.63 -4.32
CA LYS A 89 11.98 9.49 -4.10
C LYS A 89 11.61 8.34 -5.02
N LYS A 90 12.58 7.49 -5.33
CA LYS A 90 12.37 6.29 -6.16
C LYS A 90 11.77 5.17 -5.30
N TYR A 91 10.63 4.63 -5.73
CA TYR A 91 9.97 3.48 -5.13
C TYR A 91 10.05 2.30 -6.09
N ILE A 92 10.59 1.17 -5.63
CA ILE A 92 10.92 0.02 -6.47
C ILE A 92 10.24 -1.22 -5.92
N GLY A 93 9.53 -1.96 -6.79
CA GLY A 93 8.93 -3.25 -6.44
C GLY A 93 10.00 -4.29 -6.13
N SER A 94 9.75 -5.15 -5.14
CA SER A 94 10.67 -6.22 -4.75
C SER A 94 11.00 -7.18 -5.89
N ALA A 95 9.99 -7.55 -6.69
CA ALA A 95 10.14 -8.40 -7.88
C ALA A 95 10.54 -7.63 -9.16
N SER A 96 11.15 -6.45 -9.01
CA SER A 96 11.66 -5.68 -10.16
C SER A 96 12.99 -6.24 -10.67
N TYR A 97 13.30 -5.97 -11.93
CA TYR A 97 14.59 -6.34 -12.52
C TYR A 97 15.77 -5.87 -11.66
N GLU A 98 15.76 -4.62 -11.21
CA GLU A 98 16.87 -4.05 -10.42
C GLU A 98 17.09 -4.81 -9.12
N ASN A 99 16.02 -5.18 -8.41
CA ASN A 99 16.15 -5.91 -7.15
C ASN A 99 16.54 -7.37 -7.37
N ASN A 100 15.95 -8.05 -8.36
CA ASN A 100 16.31 -9.44 -8.66
C ASN A 100 17.74 -9.56 -9.18
N HIS A 101 18.19 -8.62 -10.01
CA HIS A 101 19.58 -8.59 -10.49
C HIS A 101 20.56 -8.40 -9.32
N LYS A 102 20.30 -7.43 -8.43
CA LYS A 102 21.12 -7.22 -7.22
C LYS A 102 21.12 -8.41 -6.26
N LEU A 103 20.00 -9.11 -6.15
CA LEU A 103 19.91 -10.33 -5.35
C LEU A 103 20.83 -11.41 -5.95
N LYS A 104 20.76 -11.62 -7.27
CA LYS A 104 21.62 -12.59 -7.96
C LYS A 104 23.11 -12.26 -7.85
N GLU A 105 23.51 -11.01 -8.05
CA GLU A 105 24.90 -10.58 -7.84
C GLU A 105 25.38 -10.87 -6.41
N ARG A 106 24.51 -10.71 -5.41
CA ARG A 106 24.84 -11.03 -4.01
C ARG A 106 24.99 -12.53 -3.78
N GLU A 107 24.13 -13.34 -4.40
CA GLU A 107 24.17 -14.80 -4.28
C GLU A 107 25.39 -15.40 -4.97
N GLU A 108 25.81 -14.84 -6.11
CA GLU A 108 27.00 -15.28 -6.86
C GLU A 108 28.30 -14.67 -6.33
N GLY A 109 28.22 -13.57 -5.57
CA GLY A 109 29.39 -12.88 -5.01
C GLY A 109 30.19 -12.06 -6.03
N GLU A 110 29.70 -11.93 -7.26
CA GLU A 110 30.35 -11.22 -8.35
C GLU A 110 29.39 -10.23 -9.03
N LYS A 111 29.97 -9.22 -9.69
CA LYS A 111 29.18 -8.25 -10.48
C LYS A 111 28.85 -8.83 -11.85
N ILE A 112 27.56 -8.88 -12.17
CA ILE A 112 27.08 -9.43 -13.43
C ILE A 112 26.88 -8.28 -14.42
N LYS A 113 27.78 -8.16 -15.41
CA LYS A 113 27.65 -7.13 -16.46
C LYS A 113 26.58 -7.46 -17.49
N GLU A 114 26.29 -8.75 -17.67
CA GLU A 114 25.33 -9.23 -18.65
C GLU A 114 23.90 -9.07 -18.16
N ARG A 115 22.98 -8.97 -19.13
CA ARG A 115 21.54 -8.95 -18.80
C ARG A 115 21.15 -10.34 -18.30
N VAL A 116 20.62 -10.39 -17.07
CA VAL A 116 20.14 -11.65 -16.50
C VAL A 116 18.73 -11.92 -17.02
N ASP A 117 18.47 -13.14 -17.48
CA ASP A 117 17.12 -13.59 -17.80
C ASP A 117 16.34 -13.85 -16.51
N ILE A 118 15.40 -12.96 -16.20
CA ILE A 118 14.58 -13.00 -14.99
C ILE A 118 13.16 -12.58 -15.38
N PHE A 119 12.16 -13.34 -14.93
CA PHE A 119 10.76 -12.94 -15.03
C PHE A 119 10.47 -11.80 -14.04
N VAL A 120 9.94 -10.68 -14.53
CA VAL A 120 9.78 -9.44 -13.75
C VAL A 120 8.32 -9.11 -13.54
N GLU A 121 7.92 -9.04 -12.27
CA GLU A 121 6.57 -8.68 -11.83
C GLU A 121 6.55 -7.39 -11.00
N GLY A 122 7.67 -6.65 -11.01
CA GLY A 122 7.83 -5.40 -10.30
C GLY A 122 8.32 -4.28 -11.20
N THR A 123 7.80 -3.08 -11.00
CA THR A 123 8.24 -1.86 -11.69
C THR A 123 8.91 -0.90 -10.71
N SER A 124 9.41 0.22 -11.23
CA SER A 124 9.84 1.35 -10.42
C SER A 124 9.02 2.57 -10.77
N SER A 125 8.78 3.42 -9.78
CA SER A 125 8.03 4.67 -9.93
C SER A 125 8.63 5.76 -9.04
N LEU A 126 8.31 7.02 -9.35
CA LEU A 126 8.62 8.14 -8.48
C LEU A 126 7.42 8.41 -7.56
N VAL A 127 7.67 8.51 -6.27
CA VAL A 127 6.68 8.91 -5.28
C VAL A 127 7.03 10.29 -4.74
N ASP A 128 6.02 11.10 -4.45
CA ASP A 128 6.21 12.41 -3.82
C ASP A 128 7.02 12.25 -2.53
N TYR A 129 7.92 13.20 -2.28
CA TYR A 129 8.63 13.33 -1.01
C TYR A 129 7.63 13.70 0.10
N LYS A 130 7.71 12.99 1.23
CA LYS A 130 6.70 13.03 2.31
C LYS A 130 7.20 13.63 3.63
N GLY A 131 8.47 14.03 3.71
CA GLY A 131 9.07 14.47 4.98
C GLY A 131 9.39 13.28 5.89
N SER A 132 9.29 13.48 7.20
CA SER A 132 9.66 12.45 8.18
C SER A 132 8.66 11.28 8.22
N VAL A 133 9.12 10.08 8.58
CA VAL A 133 8.22 8.94 8.82
C VAL A 133 7.27 9.22 9.98
N SER A 134 7.71 10.01 10.96
CA SER A 134 6.92 10.40 12.12
C SER A 134 5.66 11.17 11.70
N ASP A 135 5.79 12.09 10.74
CA ASP A 135 4.65 12.86 10.21
C ASP A 135 3.66 11.97 9.46
N VAL A 136 4.17 11.03 8.66
CA VAL A 136 3.34 10.05 7.95
C VAL A 136 2.58 9.16 8.94
N ILE A 137 3.26 8.63 9.96
CA ILE A 137 2.63 7.80 11.00
C ILE A 137 1.57 8.60 11.77
N ASN A 138 1.87 9.85 12.14
CA ASN A 138 0.94 10.73 12.82
C ASN A 138 -0.32 11.00 11.97
N SER A 139 -0.15 11.20 10.66
CA SER A 139 -1.27 11.34 9.72
C SER A 139 -2.13 10.08 9.64
N LEU A 140 -1.50 8.90 9.51
CA LEU A 140 -2.20 7.61 9.52
C LEU A 140 -2.97 7.39 10.82
N LYS A 141 -2.36 7.68 11.98
CA LYS A 141 -2.98 7.58 13.30
C LYS A 141 -4.20 8.50 13.43
N LYS A 142 -4.08 9.76 12.99
CA LYS A 142 -5.21 10.73 12.99
C LYS A 142 -6.34 10.25 12.08
N GLY A 143 -6.02 9.76 10.88
CA GLY A 143 -6.99 9.19 9.95
C GLY A 143 -7.73 8.00 10.54
N LEU A 144 -7.02 7.05 11.15
CA LEU A 144 -7.63 5.88 11.79
C LEU A 144 -8.54 6.27 12.97
N LYS A 145 -8.10 7.21 13.83
CA LYS A 145 -8.94 7.72 14.93
C LYS A 145 -10.24 8.34 14.42
N SER A 146 -10.16 9.13 13.35
CA SER A 146 -11.33 9.72 12.70
C SER A 146 -12.28 8.63 12.20
N SER A 147 -11.77 7.62 11.50
CA SER A 147 -12.58 6.49 11.03
C SER A 147 -13.21 5.67 12.16
N ILE A 148 -12.49 5.41 13.25
CA ILE A 148 -13.04 4.74 14.46
C ILE A 148 -14.27 5.53 14.97
N SER A 149 -14.17 6.87 15.04
CA SER A 149 -15.28 7.71 15.46
C SER A 149 -16.48 7.65 14.51
N TYR A 150 -16.25 7.69 13.18
CA TYR A 150 -17.34 7.57 12.19
C TYR A 150 -18.04 6.21 12.21
N CYS A 151 -17.34 5.16 12.63
CA CYS A 151 -17.92 3.83 12.87
C CYS A 151 -18.64 3.70 14.23
N GLY A 152 -18.80 4.78 14.99
CA GLY A 152 -19.43 4.75 16.32
C GLY A 152 -18.67 3.87 17.32
N ALA A 153 -17.34 3.80 17.19
CA ALA A 153 -16.49 2.92 17.98
C ALA A 153 -15.50 3.70 18.85
N LYS A 154 -15.00 3.07 19.92
CA LYS A 154 -13.95 3.62 20.80
C LYS A 154 -12.58 2.97 20.59
N ASP A 155 -12.54 1.83 19.93
CA ASP A 155 -11.35 1.01 19.67
C ASP A 155 -11.50 0.22 18.36
N ILE A 156 -10.42 -0.46 17.95
CA ILE A 156 -10.38 -1.25 16.71
C ILE A 156 -11.37 -2.44 16.75
N PRO A 157 -11.44 -3.25 17.83
CA PRO A 157 -12.41 -4.35 17.90
C PRO A 157 -13.85 -3.88 17.73
N GLN A 158 -14.24 -2.77 18.38
CA GLN A 158 -15.57 -2.21 18.22
C GLN A 158 -15.77 -1.65 16.81
N MET A 159 -14.76 -1.01 16.22
CA MET A 159 -14.81 -0.54 14.82
C MET A 159 -15.09 -1.72 13.87
N GLN A 160 -14.37 -2.83 14.01
CA GLN A 160 -14.55 -4.02 13.18
C GLN A 160 -15.94 -4.65 13.34
N LYS A 161 -16.50 -4.63 14.55
CA LYS A 161 -17.87 -5.11 14.81
C LYS A 161 -18.95 -4.20 14.23
N ASN A 162 -18.74 -2.89 14.29
CA ASN A 162 -19.73 -1.89 13.89
C ASN A 162 -19.70 -1.56 12.40
N SER A 163 -18.60 -1.83 11.71
CA SER A 163 -18.39 -1.33 10.35
C SER A 163 -19.28 -2.02 9.34
N GLU A 164 -20.04 -1.22 8.59
CA GLU A 164 -20.74 -1.63 7.38
C GLU A 164 -20.14 -0.92 6.16
N PHE A 165 -20.19 -1.59 5.01
CA PHE A 165 -19.57 -1.09 3.79
C PHE A 165 -20.60 -0.99 2.67
N THR A 166 -20.58 0.14 1.96
CA THR A 166 -21.35 0.30 0.72
C THR A 166 -20.42 0.32 -0.49
N ARG A 167 -20.86 -0.28 -1.59
CA ARG A 167 -20.15 -0.23 -2.87
C ARG A 167 -20.50 1.07 -3.56
N ILE A 168 -19.48 1.75 -4.10
CA ILE A 168 -19.66 2.99 -4.85
C ILE A 168 -19.25 2.80 -6.30
N THR A 169 -19.89 3.54 -7.20
CA THR A 169 -19.49 3.65 -8.60
C THR A 169 -18.27 4.58 -8.74
N GLN A 170 -17.73 4.70 -9.95
CA GLN A 170 -16.67 5.66 -10.24
C GLN A 170 -17.09 7.10 -9.95
N SER A 171 -18.34 7.48 -10.22
CA SER A 171 -18.87 8.80 -9.89
C SER A 171 -18.89 9.04 -8.38
N GLY A 172 -19.23 8.03 -7.58
CA GLY A 172 -19.14 8.12 -6.12
C GLY A 172 -17.70 8.26 -5.62
N TRP A 173 -16.72 7.65 -6.32
CA TRP A 173 -15.30 7.87 -5.99
C TRP A 173 -14.84 9.28 -6.33
N ILE A 174 -15.29 9.85 -7.46
CA ILE A 174 -15.00 11.24 -7.83
C ILE A 174 -15.64 12.19 -6.81
N GLU A 175 -16.86 11.90 -6.35
CA GLU A 175 -17.52 12.63 -5.27
C GLU A 175 -16.74 12.64 -3.96
N SER A 176 -16.10 11.53 -3.62
CA SER A 176 -15.33 11.39 -2.38
C SER A 176 -14.06 12.25 -2.35
N LYS A 177 -13.63 12.82 -3.49
CA LYS A 177 -12.45 13.69 -3.60
C LYS A 177 -12.85 15.15 -3.44
N SER A 178 -11.85 16.00 -3.19
CA SER A 178 -12.06 17.45 -3.28
C SER A 178 -12.52 17.83 -4.68
N ARG A 179 -13.69 18.48 -4.77
CA ARG A 179 -14.23 19.07 -6.01
C ARG A 179 -13.83 20.54 -6.20
N GLY A 180 -13.15 21.12 -5.21
CA GLY A 180 -12.78 22.56 -5.19
C GLY A 180 -11.51 22.92 -5.96
N LYS A 181 -10.88 21.95 -6.64
CA LYS A 181 -9.73 22.21 -7.51
C LYS A 181 -10.03 21.69 -8.91
N GLU A 182 -10.66 22.53 -9.73
CA GLU A 182 -10.34 22.54 -11.15
C GLU A 182 -8.88 22.99 -11.27
N GLU A 183 -7.95 22.05 -11.34
CA GLU A 183 -6.67 22.34 -11.99
C GLU A 183 -6.99 22.47 -13.48
N ARG A 184 -7.33 23.70 -13.90
CA ARG A 184 -7.10 24.15 -15.26
C ARG A 184 -5.60 24.08 -15.50
N SER A 185 -5.14 23.02 -16.16
CA SER A 185 -3.85 22.95 -16.86
C SER A 185 -4.08 22.24 -18.18
#